data_AF-A0A094F5J8-F1
#
_entry.id   AF-A0A094F5J8-F1
#
_cell.length_a   1.000
_cell.length_b   1.000
_cell.length_c   1.000
_cell.angle_alpha   90.00
_cell.angle_beta   90.00
_cell.angle_gamma   90.00
#
_symmetry.space_group_name_H-M   'P 1'
#
loop_
_entity.id
_entity.type
_entity.pdbx_description
1 polymer ?
#
loop_
_entity_poly.entity_id
_entity_poly.type
_entity_poly.pdbx_seq_one_letter_code
_entity_poly.pdbx_strand_id
1 'polypeptide(L)'
;MASLFTRDVDFELTWEVLQSTLEAGGWKRPLIKSTSEMGLNTFQRPDYIPMGQLIAQNTTEPMGTPHFSWGTQYNQWLLKHRLAQGIEFLYHDISGRNLEICVPRLGIDAAVDRVKLERHVSNVTKKTLQRGRDVAKMLVLDNVDTKQFRDAMRATTDGARQLYIRSLVTEDIVYYIFSTQFESVSFPFIFHRGIRRIAAEEAIRRDLYTFTTFVAGTLIYDTYRLCLQMDARKPTLIHDDIPLAHDIVRINYKTMVRFSPLGDTPKKLEDLPANPELLLNIQSWKPDPHSTAIQLDPNADWSHLLD
;
A
#
# COMPACT_ATOMS: atom_id res chain seq x y z
N MET A 1 17.84 12.24 16.19
CA MET A 1 17.56 10.83 16.51
C MET A 1 16.44 10.80 17.53
N ALA A 2 15.35 10.07 17.29
CA ALA A 2 14.36 9.82 18.33
C ALA A 2 14.97 8.84 19.34
N SER A 3 14.95 9.19 20.63
CA SER A 3 15.46 8.33 21.69
C SER A 3 14.53 7.15 21.90
N LEU A 4 15.09 5.95 22.10
CA LEU A 4 14.33 4.76 22.49
C LEU A 4 14.20 4.71 24.03
N PHE A 5 12.98 4.50 24.52
CA PHE A 5 12.64 4.37 25.93
C PHE A 5 12.43 2.89 26.24
N THR A 6 13.31 2.31 27.05
CA THR A 6 13.47 0.84 27.17
C THR A 6 13.59 0.34 28.61
N ARG A 7 13.29 1.21 29.61
CA ARG A 7 13.18 0.78 31.01
C ARG A 7 11.88 0.00 31.17
N ASP A 8 11.80 -0.89 32.16
CA ASP A 8 10.56 -1.65 32.40
C ASP A 8 9.34 -0.74 32.61
N VAL A 9 9.51 0.36 33.35
CA VAL A 9 8.46 1.39 33.53
C VAL A 9 8.03 2.08 32.24
N ASP A 10 8.89 2.15 31.22
CA ASP A 10 8.53 2.73 29.91
C ASP A 10 7.62 1.75 29.14
N PHE A 11 7.90 0.44 29.23
CA PHE A 11 7.10 -0.62 28.63
C PHE A 11 5.74 -0.78 29.31
N GLU A 12 5.72 -0.79 30.65
CA GLU A 12 4.49 -0.84 31.44
C GLU A 12 3.56 0.32 31.09
N LEU A 13 4.10 1.55 31.07
CA LEU A 13 3.32 2.73 30.68
C LEU A 13 2.84 2.67 29.22
N THR A 14 3.67 2.14 28.31
CA THR A 14 3.25 1.93 26.91
C THR A 14 2.06 0.97 26.82
N TRP A 15 2.10 -0.14 27.58
CA TRP A 15 0.99 -1.08 27.66
C TRP A 15 -0.28 -0.42 28.21
N GLU A 16 -0.17 0.27 29.35
CA GLU A 16 -1.29 0.94 30.02
C GLU A 16 -1.99 1.95 29.11
N VAL A 17 -1.23 2.78 28.39
CA VAL A 17 -1.79 3.76 27.46
C VAL A 17 -2.49 3.08 26.27
N LEU A 18 -1.89 2.04 25.67
CA LEU A 18 -2.50 1.32 24.56
C LEU A 18 -3.78 0.58 24.98
N GLN A 19 -3.77 -0.04 26.16
CA GLN A 19 -4.91 -0.77 26.71
C GLN A 19 -6.05 0.20 27.08
N SER A 20 -5.74 1.29 27.79
CA SER A 20 -6.75 2.29 28.18
C SER A 20 -7.40 2.95 26.97
N THR A 21 -6.61 3.27 25.94
CA THR A 21 -7.13 3.86 24.70
C THR A 21 -7.96 2.87 23.87
N LEU A 22 -7.67 1.56 23.96
CA LEU A 22 -8.49 0.52 23.35
C LEU A 22 -9.85 0.39 24.07
N GLU A 23 -9.85 0.34 25.40
CA GLU A 23 -11.05 0.23 26.23
C GLU A 23 -11.95 1.47 26.12
N ALA A 24 -11.36 2.66 26.00
CA ALA A 24 -12.08 3.91 25.74
C ALA A 24 -12.60 4.03 24.29
N GLY A 25 -12.30 3.06 23.41
CA GLY A 25 -12.73 3.08 22.00
C GLY A 25 -11.97 4.07 21.12
N GLY A 26 -10.83 4.61 21.58
CA GLY A 26 -9.97 5.51 20.82
C GLY A 26 -9.28 4.85 19.62
N TRP A 27 -9.19 3.53 19.62
CA TRP A 27 -8.85 2.73 18.45
C TRP A 27 -9.50 1.34 18.54
N LYS A 28 -9.42 0.57 17.46
CA LYS A 28 -9.95 -0.81 17.40
C LYS A 28 -8.87 -1.73 16.86
N ARG A 29 -8.84 -2.96 17.36
CA ARG A 29 -7.99 -3.99 16.79
C ARG A 29 -8.36 -4.22 15.32
N PRO A 30 -7.38 -4.29 14.41
CA PRO A 30 -7.65 -4.53 13.00
C PRO A 30 -8.25 -5.93 12.79
N LEU A 31 -9.26 -6.04 11.94
CA LEU A 31 -9.82 -7.32 11.50
C LEU A 31 -8.95 -7.88 10.37
N ILE A 32 -7.91 -8.62 10.73
CA ILE A 32 -6.98 -9.24 9.79
C ILE A 32 -7.57 -10.58 9.32
N LYS A 33 -7.89 -10.66 8.03
CA LYS A 33 -8.36 -11.89 7.39
C LYS A 33 -7.19 -12.80 7.05
N SER A 34 -7.38 -14.10 7.20
CA SER A 34 -6.37 -15.06 6.80
C SER A 34 -6.26 -15.14 5.27
N THR A 35 -5.04 -15.24 4.78
CA THR A 35 -4.70 -15.47 3.36
C THR A 35 -4.55 -16.96 3.04
N SER A 36 -4.78 -17.85 4.02
CA SER A 36 -4.66 -19.30 3.85
C SER A 36 -5.53 -19.88 2.74
N GLU A 37 -6.74 -19.35 2.56
CA GLU A 37 -7.68 -19.75 1.51
C GLU A 37 -7.16 -19.44 0.09
N MET A 38 -6.15 -18.57 -0.05
CA MET A 38 -5.55 -18.24 -1.35
C MET A 38 -4.60 -19.34 -1.87
N GLY A 39 -4.36 -20.42 -1.12
CA GLY A 39 -3.61 -21.59 -1.61
C GLY A 39 -2.12 -21.32 -1.91
N LEU A 40 -1.51 -20.36 -1.20
CA LEU A 40 -0.13 -19.89 -1.48
C LEU A 40 0.97 -20.92 -1.20
N ASN A 41 0.63 -21.99 -0.49
CA ASN A 41 1.54 -23.07 -0.09
C ASN A 41 1.49 -24.30 -1.01
N THR A 42 0.92 -24.17 -2.21
CA THR A 42 0.78 -25.28 -3.15
C THR A 42 1.89 -25.30 -4.21
N PHE A 43 1.92 -26.34 -5.04
CA PHE A 43 2.79 -26.40 -6.22
C PHE A 43 2.19 -25.72 -7.46
N GLN A 44 0.90 -25.38 -7.42
CA GLN A 44 0.17 -24.75 -8.51
C GLN A 44 0.38 -23.24 -8.46
N ARG A 45 1.34 -22.78 -9.26
CA ARG A 45 1.80 -21.39 -9.27
C ARG A 45 0.75 -20.50 -9.96
N PRO A 46 0.50 -19.29 -9.44
CA PRO A 46 -0.26 -18.26 -10.16
C PRO A 46 0.46 -17.88 -11.46
N ASP A 47 -0.32 -17.56 -12.49
CA ASP A 47 0.20 -17.05 -13.74
C ASP A 47 0.78 -15.64 -13.54
N TYR A 48 1.89 -15.37 -14.23
CA TYR A 48 2.47 -14.02 -14.29
C TYR A 48 1.81 -13.22 -15.40
N ILE A 49 1.22 -12.08 -15.04
CA ILE A 49 0.64 -11.13 -15.98
C ILE A 49 1.34 -9.78 -15.74
N PRO A 50 2.24 -9.31 -16.61
CA PRO A 50 2.90 -8.03 -16.41
C PRO A 50 1.93 -6.86 -16.63
N MET A 51 1.98 -5.85 -15.75
CA MET A 51 1.22 -4.61 -15.92
C MET A 51 1.54 -3.88 -17.24
N GLY A 52 2.71 -4.14 -17.85
CA GLY A 52 3.06 -3.60 -19.16
C GLY A 52 2.03 -3.90 -20.26
N GLN A 53 1.36 -5.05 -20.20
CA GLN A 53 0.28 -5.38 -21.14
C GLN A 53 -0.91 -4.43 -21.00
N LEU A 54 -1.23 -4.02 -19.77
CA LEU A 54 -2.32 -3.08 -19.50
C LEU A 54 -1.95 -1.64 -19.86
N ILE A 55 -0.68 -1.26 -19.68
CA ILE A 55 -0.17 0.06 -20.06
C ILE A 55 -0.26 0.24 -21.58
N ALA A 56 0.19 -0.75 -22.35
CA ALA A 56 0.10 -0.73 -23.81
C ALA A 56 -1.36 -0.61 -24.31
N GLN A 57 -2.28 -1.25 -23.60
CA GLN A 57 -3.73 -1.14 -23.89
C GLN A 57 -4.33 0.21 -23.47
N ASN A 58 -3.74 0.88 -22.48
CA ASN A 58 -4.16 2.21 -22.00
C ASN A 58 -3.64 3.35 -22.91
N THR A 59 -2.65 3.09 -23.78
CA THR A 59 -2.20 4.04 -24.79
C THR A 59 -3.11 3.98 -26.01
N THR A 60 -3.83 5.06 -26.29
CA THR A 60 -4.57 5.26 -27.54
C THR A 60 -3.60 5.19 -28.72
N GLU A 61 -3.55 4.08 -29.45
CA GLU A 61 -2.73 3.98 -30.66
C GLU A 61 -3.14 5.06 -31.69
N PRO A 62 -2.21 5.78 -32.34
CA PRO A 62 -2.53 6.77 -33.37
C PRO A 62 -2.85 6.19 -34.76
N MET A 63 -2.93 4.87 -34.94
CA MET A 63 -2.96 4.27 -36.28
C MET A 63 -4.00 3.16 -36.38
N GLY A 64 -5.08 3.41 -37.12
CA GLY A 64 -5.92 2.38 -37.74
C GLY A 64 -6.54 1.36 -36.79
N THR A 65 -7.69 1.73 -36.22
CA THR A 65 -8.59 0.91 -35.41
C THR A 65 -8.75 -0.56 -35.85
N PRO A 66 -8.49 -1.52 -34.95
CA PRO A 66 -9.45 -2.54 -34.62
C PRO A 66 -10.35 -1.99 -33.51
N HIS A 67 -11.64 -1.88 -33.79
CA HIS A 67 -12.64 -1.38 -32.85
C HIS A 67 -12.89 -2.44 -31.76
N PHE A 68 -11.97 -2.58 -30.81
CA PHE A 68 -12.31 -3.16 -29.52
C PHE A 68 -13.03 -2.07 -28.74
N SER A 69 -14.35 -2.19 -28.62
CA SER A 69 -15.14 -1.36 -27.72
C SER A 69 -14.76 -1.69 -26.28
N TRP A 70 -13.65 -1.11 -25.81
CA TRP A 70 -13.40 -1.00 -24.38
C TRP A 70 -14.63 -0.32 -23.78
N GLY A 71 -15.39 -1.04 -22.96
CA GLY A 71 -16.60 -0.50 -22.34
C GLY A 71 -16.26 0.78 -21.58
N THR A 72 -17.06 1.84 -21.81
CA THR A 72 -17.27 3.08 -21.04
C THR A 72 -16.07 3.78 -20.35
N GLN A 73 -16.17 5.10 -20.15
CA GLN A 73 -15.21 5.93 -19.38
C GLN A 73 -14.81 5.31 -18.01
N TYR A 74 -15.68 4.46 -17.44
CA TYR A 74 -15.46 3.75 -16.19
C TYR A 74 -14.26 2.78 -16.22
N ASN A 75 -14.08 1.98 -17.27
CA ASN A 75 -12.97 1.01 -17.32
C ASN A 75 -11.61 1.70 -17.47
N GLN A 76 -11.58 2.79 -18.25
CA GLN A 76 -10.40 3.65 -18.32
C GLN A 76 -10.09 4.25 -16.95
N TRP A 77 -11.08 4.86 -16.28
CA TRP A 77 -10.90 5.40 -14.93
C TRP A 77 -10.35 4.36 -13.95
N LEU A 78 -10.92 3.15 -13.94
CA LEU A 78 -10.51 2.06 -13.08
C LEU A 78 -9.04 1.69 -13.35
N LEU A 79 -8.68 1.47 -14.62
CA LEU A 79 -7.31 1.14 -15.00
C LEU A 79 -6.30 2.21 -14.56
N LYS A 80 -6.61 3.51 -14.74
CA LYS A 80 -5.76 4.62 -14.28
C LYS A 80 -5.52 4.57 -12.77
N HIS A 81 -6.57 4.28 -11.99
CA HIS A 81 -6.49 4.18 -10.53
C HIS A 81 -5.67 2.95 -10.10
N ARG A 82 -5.84 1.83 -10.79
CA ARG A 82 -5.07 0.60 -10.55
C ARG A 82 -3.60 0.79 -10.86
N LEU A 83 -3.25 1.41 -11.99
CA LEU A 83 -1.86 1.75 -12.30
C LEU A 83 -1.26 2.70 -11.26
N ALA A 84 -2.02 3.70 -10.81
CA ALA A 84 -1.59 4.61 -9.76
C ALA A 84 -1.35 3.90 -8.40
N GLN A 85 -2.14 2.88 -8.07
CA GLN A 85 -1.90 2.02 -6.90
C GLN A 85 -0.61 1.21 -7.04
N GLY A 86 -0.31 0.68 -8.23
CA GLY A 86 0.96 0.00 -8.51
C GLY A 86 2.17 0.93 -8.39
N ILE A 87 2.02 2.19 -8.82
CA ILE A 87 3.03 3.23 -8.62
C ILE A 87 3.23 3.53 -7.14
N GLU A 88 2.14 3.75 -6.38
CA GLU A 88 2.23 3.98 -4.94
C GLU A 88 2.93 2.80 -4.24
N PHE A 89 2.63 1.56 -4.63
CA PHE A 89 3.28 0.38 -4.07
C PHE A 89 4.80 0.37 -4.29
N LEU A 90 5.27 0.70 -5.49
CA LEU A 90 6.71 0.67 -5.81
C LEU A 90 7.48 1.89 -5.30
N TYR A 91 6.85 3.06 -5.34
CA TYR A 91 7.53 4.34 -5.14
C TYR A 91 7.08 5.10 -3.90
N HIS A 92 6.06 4.60 -3.19
CA HIS A 92 5.42 5.24 -2.02
C HIS A 92 5.02 6.71 -2.27
N ASP A 93 4.90 7.05 -3.54
CA ASP A 93 4.61 8.38 -4.04
C ASP A 93 4.26 8.30 -5.52
N ILE A 94 3.71 9.37 -6.06
CA ILE A 94 3.52 9.54 -7.50
C ILE A 94 4.28 10.77 -7.97
N SER A 95 5.23 10.58 -8.87
CA SER A 95 6.02 11.65 -9.49
C SER A 95 5.61 11.84 -10.94
N GLY A 96 5.87 13.03 -11.52
CA GLY A 96 5.39 13.42 -12.85
C GLY A 96 5.55 12.36 -13.93
N ARG A 97 6.76 11.78 -14.09
CA ARG A 97 7.00 10.74 -15.10
C ARG A 97 6.17 9.46 -14.87
N ASN A 98 5.93 9.08 -13.61
CA ASN A 98 5.10 7.91 -13.30
C ASN A 98 3.61 8.21 -13.48
N LEU A 99 3.19 9.45 -13.18
CA LEU A 99 1.83 9.91 -13.39
C LEU A 99 1.44 9.90 -14.87
N GLU A 100 2.37 10.26 -15.76
CA GLU A 100 2.15 10.21 -17.22
C GLU A 100 1.82 8.80 -17.73
N ILE A 101 2.24 7.74 -17.03
CA ILE A 101 1.90 6.35 -17.39
C ILE A 101 0.41 6.08 -17.13
N CYS A 102 -0.20 6.79 -16.18
CA CYS A 102 -1.59 6.62 -15.78
C CYS A 102 -2.57 7.55 -16.52
N VAL A 103 -2.13 8.48 -17.36
CA VAL A 103 -3.03 9.47 -18.00
C VAL A 103 -2.79 9.48 -19.52
N PRO A 104 -3.80 9.23 -20.36
CA PRO A 104 -3.66 9.37 -21.81
C PRO A 104 -3.33 10.83 -22.15
N ARG A 105 -2.31 11.04 -22.99
CA ARG A 105 -1.75 12.37 -23.22
C ARG A 105 -2.70 13.28 -24.00
N LEU A 106 -2.71 14.56 -23.57
CA LEU A 106 -3.31 15.78 -24.15
C LEU A 106 -4.78 16.08 -23.80
N GLY A 107 -5.03 17.32 -23.32
CA GLY A 107 -6.37 17.89 -23.04
C GLY A 107 -6.50 18.53 -21.65
N ILE A 108 -7.51 19.40 -21.45
CA ILE A 108 -7.88 19.97 -20.13
C ILE A 108 -8.27 18.86 -19.15
N ASP A 109 -8.89 17.79 -19.65
CA ASP A 109 -9.26 16.60 -18.87
C ASP A 109 -8.05 15.89 -18.27
N ALA A 110 -6.88 15.95 -18.92
CA ALA A 110 -5.65 15.34 -18.40
C ALA A 110 -5.12 16.06 -17.15
N ALA A 111 -5.29 17.38 -17.06
CA ALA A 111 -4.89 18.16 -15.88
C ALA A 111 -5.80 17.86 -14.67
N VAL A 112 -7.12 17.74 -14.91
CA VAL A 112 -8.10 17.36 -13.88
C VAL A 112 -7.88 15.92 -13.41
N ASP A 113 -7.65 14.99 -14.34
CA ASP A 113 -7.35 13.59 -14.03
C ASP A 113 -6.07 13.44 -13.21
N ARG A 114 -5.04 14.23 -13.53
CA ARG A 114 -3.80 14.30 -12.75
C ARG A 114 -4.06 14.63 -11.28
N VAL A 115 -4.79 15.71 -11.00
CA VAL A 115 -5.09 16.12 -9.61
C VAL A 115 -5.90 15.04 -8.88
N LYS A 116 -6.85 14.40 -9.58
CA LYS A 116 -7.64 13.29 -9.02
C LYS A 116 -6.76 12.09 -8.68
N LEU A 117 -5.81 11.72 -9.55
CA LEU A 117 -4.88 10.61 -9.31
C LEU A 117 -3.88 10.91 -8.20
N GLU A 118 -3.33 12.13 -8.14
CA GLU A 118 -2.45 12.55 -7.02
C GLU A 118 -3.19 12.45 -5.68
N ARG A 119 -4.46 12.91 -5.64
CA ARG A 119 -5.33 12.75 -4.46
C ARG A 119 -5.62 11.29 -4.16
N HIS A 120 -5.87 10.46 -5.18
CA HIS A 120 -6.08 9.03 -5.02
C HIS A 120 -4.88 8.36 -4.38
N VAL A 121 -3.67 8.59 -4.90
CA VAL A 121 -2.42 8.05 -4.35
C VAL A 121 -2.20 8.52 -2.92
N SER A 122 -2.42 9.80 -2.63
CA SER A 122 -2.35 10.33 -1.27
C SER A 122 -3.30 9.59 -0.31
N ASN A 123 -4.51 9.28 -0.76
CA ASN A 123 -5.47 8.48 0.02
C ASN A 123 -5.02 7.01 0.20
N VAL A 124 -4.40 6.40 -0.81
CA VAL A 124 -3.80 5.05 -0.70
C VAL A 124 -2.71 5.03 0.36
N THR A 125 -1.76 5.98 0.29
CA THR A 125 -0.69 6.12 1.29
C THR A 125 -1.26 6.36 2.68
N LYS A 126 -2.25 7.27 2.83
CA LYS A 126 -2.91 7.54 4.11
C LYS A 126 -3.54 6.29 4.72
N LYS A 127 -4.27 5.50 3.92
CA LYS A 127 -4.86 4.23 4.37
C LYS A 127 -3.78 3.23 4.81
N THR A 128 -2.70 3.14 4.05
CA THR A 128 -1.57 2.24 4.34
C THR A 128 -0.90 2.58 5.67
N LEU A 129 -0.60 3.87 5.89
CA LEU A 129 -0.04 4.35 7.15
C LEU A 129 -0.98 4.11 8.33
N GLN A 130 -2.28 4.37 8.16
CA GLN A 130 -3.28 4.12 9.20
C GLN A 130 -3.32 2.63 9.58
N ARG A 131 -3.38 1.73 8.59
CA ARG A 131 -3.38 0.29 8.83
C ARG A 131 -2.08 -0.19 9.47
N GLY A 132 -0.94 0.36 9.05
CA GLY A 132 0.36 0.12 9.67
C GLY A 132 0.38 0.53 11.14
N ARG A 133 -0.23 1.67 11.47
CA ARG A 133 -0.40 2.14 12.86
C ARG A 133 -1.32 1.24 13.67
N ASP A 134 -2.47 0.83 13.12
CA ASP A 134 -3.40 -0.08 13.81
C ASP A 134 -2.74 -1.44 14.11
N VAL A 135 -1.99 -1.98 13.15
CA VAL A 135 -1.18 -3.20 13.34
C VAL A 135 -0.08 -2.98 14.36
N ALA A 136 0.62 -1.85 14.33
CA ALA A 136 1.67 -1.56 15.31
C ALA A 136 1.11 -1.51 16.74
N LYS A 137 -0.05 -0.86 16.94
CA LYS A 137 -0.74 -0.86 18.24
C LYS A 137 -1.09 -2.27 18.70
N MET A 138 -1.67 -3.08 17.80
CA MET A 138 -2.02 -4.47 18.09
C MET A 138 -0.78 -5.30 18.48
N LEU A 139 0.27 -5.29 17.66
CA LEU A 139 1.48 -6.08 17.90
C LEU A 139 2.22 -5.62 19.15
N VAL A 140 2.32 -4.31 19.40
CA VAL A 140 2.98 -3.79 20.60
C VAL A 140 2.16 -4.18 21.84
N LEU A 141 0.85 -3.97 21.84
CA LEU A 141 -0.01 -4.35 22.97
C LEU A 141 0.11 -5.85 23.29
N ASP A 142 0.17 -6.70 22.28
CA ASP A 142 0.27 -8.16 22.45
C ASP A 142 1.65 -8.64 22.95
N ASN A 143 2.70 -7.84 22.78
CA ASN A 143 4.07 -8.29 22.99
C ASN A 143 4.88 -7.47 24.02
N VAL A 144 4.48 -6.24 24.37
CA VAL A 144 5.31 -5.30 25.15
C VAL A 144 5.70 -5.82 26.54
N ASP A 145 4.87 -6.67 27.14
CA ASP A 145 5.15 -7.32 28.44
C ASP A 145 5.95 -8.61 28.35
N THR A 146 6.19 -9.10 27.13
CA THR A 146 7.00 -10.30 26.94
C THR A 146 8.48 -9.98 27.11
N LYS A 147 9.20 -10.93 27.73
CA LYS A 147 10.66 -10.84 27.85
C LYS A 147 11.33 -10.68 26.47
N GLN A 148 10.85 -11.39 25.45
CA GLN A 148 11.42 -11.35 24.11
C GLN A 148 11.33 -9.95 23.48
N PHE A 149 10.18 -9.28 23.60
CA PHE A 149 10.02 -7.91 23.10
C PHE A 149 10.95 -6.94 23.83
N ARG A 150 10.97 -6.99 25.16
CA ARG A 150 11.76 -6.07 25.98
C ARG A 150 13.27 -6.24 25.71
N ASP A 151 13.74 -7.49 25.63
CA ASP A 151 15.13 -7.81 25.30
C ASP A 151 15.49 -7.34 23.88
N ALA A 152 14.60 -7.56 22.90
CA ALA A 152 14.80 -7.11 21.53
C ALA A 152 14.87 -5.59 21.41
N MET A 153 13.99 -4.84 22.09
CA MET A 153 14.00 -3.37 22.05
C MET A 153 15.22 -2.76 22.76
N ARG A 154 15.79 -3.48 23.73
CA ARG A 154 17.06 -3.13 24.41
C ARG A 154 18.32 -3.45 23.60
N ALA A 155 18.20 -4.17 22.49
CA ALA A 155 19.34 -4.48 21.63
C ALA A 155 20.08 -3.20 21.22
N THR A 156 21.40 -3.24 21.04
CA THR A 156 22.22 -2.04 20.80
C THR A 156 21.93 -1.37 19.44
N THR A 157 21.58 -2.17 18.43
CA THR A 157 21.44 -1.70 17.04
C THR A 157 19.98 -1.62 16.61
N ASP A 158 19.64 -0.59 15.83
CA ASP A 158 18.32 -0.48 15.19
C ASP A 158 17.97 -1.69 14.30
N GLY A 159 18.96 -2.27 13.62
CA GLY A 159 18.75 -3.45 12.77
C GLY A 159 18.20 -4.66 13.55
N ALA A 160 18.72 -4.92 14.76
CA ALA A 160 18.22 -6.01 15.60
C ALA A 160 16.78 -5.76 16.09
N ARG A 161 16.45 -4.52 16.46
CA ARG A 161 15.08 -4.13 16.87
C ARG A 161 14.09 -4.28 15.71
N GLN A 162 14.48 -3.80 14.52
CA GLN A 162 13.70 -3.96 13.30
C GLN A 162 13.51 -5.44 12.92
N LEU A 163 14.55 -6.27 13.08
CA LEU A 163 14.48 -7.68 12.76
C LEU A 163 13.44 -8.40 13.63
N TYR A 164 13.40 -8.09 14.93
CA TYR A 164 12.37 -8.63 15.83
C TYR A 164 10.97 -8.22 15.38
N ILE A 165 10.71 -6.93 15.15
CA ILE A 165 9.39 -6.48 14.69
C ILE A 165 9.02 -7.15 13.37
N ARG A 166 9.95 -7.26 12.42
CA ARG A 166 9.76 -7.96 11.15
C ARG A 166 9.40 -9.44 11.34
N SER A 167 9.94 -10.11 12.35
CA SER A 167 9.58 -11.52 12.62
C SER A 167 8.14 -11.70 13.11
N LEU A 168 7.50 -10.65 13.61
CA LEU A 168 6.08 -10.65 13.99
C LEU A 168 5.15 -10.40 12.78
N VAL A 169 5.70 -9.95 11.65
CA VAL A 169 4.91 -9.60 10.46
C VAL A 169 4.59 -10.87 9.66
N THR A 170 3.33 -11.27 9.68
CA THR A 170 2.80 -12.37 8.88
C THR A 170 2.35 -11.90 7.49
N GLU A 171 2.17 -12.84 6.56
CA GLU A 171 1.61 -12.56 5.23
C GLU A 171 0.21 -11.93 5.32
N ASP A 172 -0.60 -12.33 6.30
CA ASP A 172 -1.92 -11.76 6.59
C ASP A 172 -1.84 -10.27 6.99
N ILE A 173 -0.85 -9.93 7.84
CA ILE A 173 -0.58 -8.55 8.23
C ILE A 173 -0.16 -7.72 7.00
N VAL A 174 0.70 -8.27 6.15
CA VAL A 174 1.14 -7.58 4.93
C VAL A 174 -0.04 -7.33 4.00
N TYR A 175 -0.89 -8.35 3.79
CA TYR A 175 -2.10 -8.23 3.00
C TYR A 175 -3.05 -7.15 3.54
N TYR A 176 -3.23 -7.10 4.87
CA TYR A 176 -4.04 -6.06 5.50
C TYR A 176 -3.47 -4.66 5.24
N ILE A 177 -2.19 -4.43 5.54
CA ILE A 177 -1.54 -3.11 5.40
C ILE A 177 -1.67 -2.59 3.96
N PHE A 178 -1.29 -3.41 2.97
CA PHE A 178 -1.25 -3.01 1.56
C PHE A 178 -2.48 -3.45 0.75
N SER A 179 -3.62 -3.69 1.42
CA SER A 179 -4.78 -4.27 0.74
C SER A 179 -5.25 -3.43 -0.46
N THR A 180 -5.06 -2.11 -0.42
CA THR A 180 -5.50 -1.21 -1.50
C THR A 180 -4.61 -1.39 -2.74
N GLN A 181 -3.31 -1.60 -2.53
CA GLN A 181 -2.33 -1.85 -3.57
C GLN A 181 -2.51 -3.23 -4.18
N PHE A 182 -2.89 -4.23 -3.38
CA PHE A 182 -3.16 -5.58 -3.86
C PHE A 182 -4.44 -5.72 -4.69
N GLU A 183 -5.27 -4.68 -4.77
CA GLU A 183 -6.32 -4.60 -5.78
C GLU A 183 -5.76 -4.38 -7.20
N SER A 184 -4.48 -3.98 -7.32
CA SER A 184 -3.76 -3.78 -8.57
C SER A 184 -2.61 -4.77 -8.75
N VAL A 185 -1.83 -4.99 -7.71
CA VAL A 185 -0.68 -5.90 -7.73
C VAL A 185 -1.10 -7.28 -7.22
N SER A 186 -0.73 -8.35 -7.90
CA SER A 186 -1.10 -9.71 -7.49
C SER A 186 -0.38 -10.14 -6.20
N PHE A 187 -1.11 -10.14 -5.09
CA PHE A 187 -0.63 -10.71 -3.82
C PHE A 187 -0.25 -12.19 -3.96
N PRO A 188 -1.08 -13.06 -4.58
CA PRO A 188 -0.71 -14.46 -4.78
C PRO A 188 0.58 -14.62 -5.58
N PHE A 189 0.83 -13.78 -6.59
CA PHE A 189 2.08 -13.87 -7.33
C PHE A 189 3.28 -13.64 -6.41
N ILE A 190 3.26 -12.64 -5.53
CA ILE A 190 4.39 -12.27 -4.68
C ILE A 190 4.63 -13.31 -3.57
N PHE A 191 3.57 -13.75 -2.89
CA PHE A 191 3.65 -14.53 -1.65
C PHE A 191 3.54 -16.04 -1.84
N HIS A 192 3.19 -16.52 -3.04
CA HIS A 192 3.19 -17.95 -3.31
C HIS A 192 4.60 -18.57 -3.23
N ARG A 193 4.73 -19.72 -2.55
CA ARG A 193 6.03 -20.35 -2.22
C ARG A 193 6.68 -21.13 -3.36
N GLY A 194 5.89 -21.55 -4.36
CA GLY A 194 6.41 -22.26 -5.53
C GLY A 194 7.34 -21.41 -6.41
N ILE A 195 8.61 -21.83 -6.50
CA ILE A 195 9.66 -21.24 -7.33
C ILE A 195 9.19 -21.10 -8.79
N ARG A 196 9.35 -19.95 -9.46
CA ARG A 196 8.95 -19.79 -10.88
C ARG A 196 9.88 -20.54 -11.83
N ARG A 197 9.35 -21.00 -12.96
CA ARG A 197 10.16 -21.67 -14.01
C ARG A 197 11.07 -20.67 -14.71
N ILE A 198 10.54 -19.47 -14.94
CA ILE A 198 11.25 -18.37 -15.58
C ILE A 198 12.04 -17.64 -14.51
N ALA A 199 13.36 -17.58 -14.68
CA ALA A 199 14.27 -17.00 -13.69
C ALA A 199 13.99 -15.50 -13.43
N ALA A 200 13.59 -14.76 -14.46
CA ALA A 200 13.22 -13.35 -14.33
C ALA A 200 11.97 -13.17 -13.45
N GLU A 201 10.95 -14.01 -13.62
CA GLU A 201 9.75 -13.97 -12.78
C GLU A 201 10.05 -14.33 -11.33
N GLU A 202 10.93 -15.31 -11.11
CA GLU A 202 11.36 -15.69 -9.76
C GLU A 202 12.14 -14.55 -9.08
N ALA A 203 12.99 -13.83 -9.83
CA ALA A 203 13.68 -12.65 -9.33
C ALA A 203 12.69 -11.56 -8.92
N ILE A 204 11.75 -11.19 -9.81
CA ILE A 204 10.69 -10.21 -9.52
C ILE A 204 9.92 -10.61 -8.27
N ARG A 205 9.48 -11.87 -8.18
CA ARG A 205 8.75 -12.38 -7.00
C ARG A 205 9.56 -12.20 -5.71
N ARG A 206 10.83 -12.66 -5.70
CA ARG A 206 11.70 -12.61 -4.52
C ARG A 206 11.98 -11.18 -4.07
N ASP A 207 12.23 -10.30 -5.03
CA ASP A 207 12.55 -8.91 -4.75
C ASP A 207 11.33 -8.16 -4.19
N LEU A 208 10.15 -8.36 -4.80
CA LEU A 208 8.89 -7.82 -4.29
C LEU A 208 8.55 -8.37 -2.91
N TYR A 209 8.69 -9.68 -2.67
CA TYR A 209 8.44 -10.28 -1.36
C TYR A 209 9.34 -9.65 -0.28
N THR A 210 10.64 -9.55 -0.58
CA THR A 210 11.63 -9.00 0.35
C THR A 210 11.35 -7.51 0.61
N PHE A 211 11.04 -6.75 -0.45
CA PHE A 211 10.68 -5.34 -0.35
C PHE A 211 9.44 -5.12 0.52
N THR A 212 8.33 -5.77 0.20
CA THR A 212 7.05 -5.52 0.87
C THR A 212 7.11 -5.91 2.36
N THR A 213 7.74 -7.05 2.68
CA THR A 213 7.93 -7.47 4.08
C THR A 213 8.88 -6.54 4.84
N PHE A 214 9.94 -6.06 4.19
CA PHE A 214 10.85 -5.07 4.76
C PHE A 214 10.12 -3.75 5.06
N VAL A 215 9.38 -3.20 4.09
CA VAL A 215 8.64 -1.96 4.26
C VAL A 215 7.58 -2.10 5.36
N ALA A 216 6.80 -3.18 5.38
CA ALA A 216 5.79 -3.42 6.40
C ALA A 216 6.39 -3.40 7.82
N GLY A 217 7.45 -4.16 8.05
CA GLY A 217 8.07 -4.23 9.37
C GLY A 217 8.76 -2.93 9.77
N THR A 218 9.37 -2.21 8.83
CA THR A 218 9.95 -0.89 9.12
C THR A 218 8.87 0.14 9.44
N LEU A 219 7.74 0.14 8.72
CA LEU A 219 6.60 1.00 9.04
C LEU A 219 6.07 0.75 10.46
N ILE A 220 5.94 -0.52 10.85
CA ILE A 220 5.49 -0.91 12.20
C ILE A 220 6.52 -0.46 13.25
N TYR A 221 7.81 -0.71 13.01
CA TYR A 221 8.88 -0.33 13.94
C TYR A 221 8.99 1.19 14.10
N ASP A 222 8.93 1.94 13.00
CA ASP A 222 8.95 3.39 13.02
C ASP A 222 7.75 3.95 13.75
N THR A 223 6.56 3.37 13.54
CA THR A 223 5.37 3.76 14.29
C THR A 223 5.54 3.49 15.78
N TYR A 224 6.07 2.32 16.15
CA TYR A 224 6.37 2.02 17.56
C TYR A 224 7.30 3.08 18.18
N ARG A 225 8.48 3.29 17.59
CA ARG A 225 9.50 4.16 18.19
C ARG A 225 9.19 5.66 18.09
N LEU A 226 8.30 6.08 17.19
CA LEU A 226 8.00 7.51 17.01
C LEU A 226 6.65 7.91 17.61
N CYS A 227 5.69 6.99 17.66
CA CYS A 227 4.32 7.28 18.06
C CYS A 227 3.89 6.55 19.34
N LEU A 228 4.27 5.27 19.50
CA LEU A 228 3.64 4.42 20.52
C LEU A 228 4.43 4.30 21.82
N GLN A 229 5.77 4.27 21.76
CA GLN A 229 6.58 4.14 22.97
C GLN A 229 6.39 5.34 23.90
N MET A 230 6.28 5.07 25.19
CA MET A 230 6.12 6.09 26.23
C MET A 230 7.43 6.36 26.96
N ASP A 231 7.66 7.60 27.37
CA ASP A 231 8.71 7.95 28.33
C ASP A 231 8.07 8.11 29.71
N ALA A 232 8.39 7.22 30.65
CA ALA A 232 7.87 7.32 32.02
C ALA A 232 8.30 8.59 32.76
N ARG A 233 9.29 9.35 32.24
CA ARG A 233 9.65 10.69 32.78
C ARG A 233 8.66 11.77 32.34
N LYS A 234 7.88 11.51 31.29
CA LYS A 234 6.90 12.42 30.70
C LYS A 234 5.58 11.66 30.41
N PRO A 235 4.93 11.10 31.43
CA PRO A 235 3.84 10.14 31.25
C PRO A 235 2.59 10.73 30.57
N THR A 236 2.44 12.05 30.59
CA THR A 236 1.32 12.77 29.94
C THR A 236 1.56 13.06 28.46
N LEU A 237 2.75 12.82 27.93
CA LEU A 237 3.10 13.09 26.54
C LEU A 237 2.84 11.85 25.68
N ILE A 238 1.66 11.78 25.06
CA ILE A 238 1.28 10.72 24.13
C ILE A 238 1.72 11.12 22.72
N HIS A 239 2.81 10.53 22.22
CA HIS A 239 3.36 10.87 20.91
C HIS A 239 2.40 10.54 19.75
N ASP A 240 1.54 9.56 19.95
CA ASP A 240 0.53 9.13 18.98
C ASP A 240 -0.54 10.21 18.68
N ASP A 241 -0.65 11.24 19.53
CA ASP A 241 -1.53 12.39 19.32
C ASP A 241 -0.83 13.56 18.61
N ILE A 242 0.48 13.48 18.41
CA ILE A 242 1.31 14.57 17.86
C ILE A 242 1.41 14.43 16.34
N PRO A 243 0.90 15.39 15.53
CA PRO A 243 0.98 15.32 14.07
C PRO A 243 2.40 15.15 13.52
N LEU A 244 3.38 15.79 14.16
CA LEU A 244 4.79 15.70 13.77
C LEU A 244 5.33 14.26 13.83
N ALA A 245 4.90 13.45 14.78
CA ALA A 245 5.34 12.06 14.87
C ALA A 245 4.87 11.25 13.64
N HIS A 246 3.61 11.43 13.25
CA HIS A 246 3.02 10.82 12.05
C HIS A 246 3.70 11.30 10.77
N ASP A 247 4.06 12.58 10.70
CA ASP A 247 4.77 13.13 9.54
C ASP A 247 6.17 12.50 9.38
N ILE A 248 6.88 12.26 10.49
CA ILE A 248 8.19 11.58 10.44
C ILE A 248 8.00 10.12 9.97
N VAL A 249 7.01 9.40 10.48
CA VAL A 249 6.70 8.03 10.01
C VAL A 249 6.40 8.03 8.50
N ARG A 250 5.60 8.99 8.02
CA ARG A 250 5.31 9.14 6.58
C ARG A 250 6.57 9.41 5.76
N ILE A 251 7.45 10.31 6.23
CA ILE A 251 8.72 10.62 5.55
C ILE A 251 9.59 9.36 5.49
N ASN A 252 9.71 8.61 6.58
CA ASN A 252 10.47 7.36 6.59
C ASN A 252 9.88 6.35 5.61
N TYR A 253 8.55 6.14 5.64
CA TYR A 253 7.86 5.27 4.68
C TYR A 253 8.21 5.64 3.23
N LYS A 254 8.10 6.93 2.84
CA LYS A 254 8.45 7.39 1.49
C LYS A 254 9.92 7.15 1.13
N THR A 255 10.82 7.35 2.07
CA THR A 255 12.27 7.19 1.84
C THR A 255 12.72 5.72 1.79
N MET A 256 11.97 4.78 2.37
CA MET A 256 12.30 3.35 2.34
C MET A 256 12.44 2.78 0.93
N VAL A 257 11.81 3.38 -0.07
CA VAL A 257 11.99 2.96 -1.48
C VAL A 257 13.44 3.05 -1.93
N ARG A 258 14.25 3.94 -1.34
CA ARG A 258 15.68 4.09 -1.64
C ARG A 258 16.57 3.20 -0.78
N PHE A 259 16.15 2.91 0.46
CA PHE A 259 16.96 2.19 1.45
C PHE A 259 16.55 0.72 1.65
N SER A 260 15.53 0.26 0.95
CA SER A 260 15.07 -1.12 0.93
C SER A 260 15.90 -1.98 -0.04
N PRO A 261 15.73 -3.31 -0.03
CA PRO A 261 16.40 -4.21 -0.99
C PRO A 261 16.12 -3.88 -2.47
N LEU A 262 15.03 -3.17 -2.78
CA LEU A 262 14.74 -2.64 -4.12
C LEU A 262 15.34 -1.24 -4.37
N GLY A 263 16.19 -0.72 -3.49
CA GLY A 263 16.82 0.59 -3.59
C GLY A 263 17.63 0.75 -4.87
N ASP A 264 18.49 -0.23 -5.13
CA ASP A 264 19.41 -0.27 -6.28
C ASP A 264 18.84 -1.01 -7.49
N THR A 265 17.67 -1.63 -7.34
CA THR A 265 17.03 -2.37 -8.43
C THR A 265 16.20 -1.39 -9.27
N PRO A 266 16.31 -1.42 -10.62
CA PRO A 266 15.43 -0.66 -11.49
C PRO A 266 13.97 -1.04 -11.22
N LYS A 267 13.21 -0.13 -10.62
CA LYS A 267 11.77 -0.28 -10.41
C LYS A 267 11.07 0.12 -11.70
N LYS A 268 10.34 -0.80 -12.30
CA LYS A 268 9.50 -0.56 -13.47
C LYS A 268 8.08 -1.02 -13.17
N LEU A 269 7.11 -0.15 -13.43
CA LEU A 269 5.71 -0.48 -13.28
C LEU A 269 5.31 -1.64 -14.20
N GLU A 270 5.85 -1.67 -15.42
CA GLU A 270 5.55 -2.68 -16.45
C GLU A 270 5.83 -4.11 -15.99
N ASP A 271 6.84 -4.30 -15.14
CA ASP A 271 7.26 -5.61 -14.64
C ASP A 271 6.42 -6.07 -13.44
N LEU A 272 5.56 -5.22 -12.87
CA LEU A 272 4.72 -5.62 -11.75
C LEU A 272 3.72 -6.69 -12.18
N PRO A 273 3.49 -7.71 -11.32
CA PRO A 273 2.44 -8.69 -11.55
C PRO A 273 1.08 -8.03 -11.34
N ALA A 274 0.31 -7.91 -12.41
CA ALA A 274 -1.08 -7.46 -12.39
C ALA A 274 -1.96 -8.46 -11.63
N ASN A 275 -2.87 -7.95 -10.80
CA ASN A 275 -3.94 -8.76 -10.23
C ASN A 275 -4.84 -9.26 -11.38
N PRO A 276 -5.07 -10.59 -11.53
CA PRO A 276 -5.90 -11.14 -12.61
C PRO A 276 -7.32 -10.57 -12.67
N GLU A 277 -7.89 -10.13 -11.55
CA GLU A 277 -9.21 -9.47 -11.51
C GLU A 277 -9.24 -8.12 -12.23
N LEU A 278 -8.08 -7.51 -12.48
CA LEU A 278 -7.97 -6.34 -13.35
C LEU A 278 -8.52 -6.65 -14.74
N LEU A 279 -8.23 -7.84 -15.27
CA LEU A 279 -8.67 -8.28 -16.60
C LEU A 279 -10.15 -8.71 -16.61
N LEU A 280 -10.62 -9.34 -15.53
CA LEU A 280 -11.99 -9.81 -15.44
C LEU A 280 -13.00 -8.66 -15.41
N ASN A 281 -12.71 -7.58 -14.66
CA ASN A 281 -13.58 -6.40 -14.62
C ASN A 281 -13.65 -5.65 -15.96
N ILE A 282 -12.62 -5.81 -16.81
CA ILE A 282 -12.61 -5.29 -18.18
C ILE A 282 -13.48 -6.15 -19.10
N GLN A 283 -13.53 -7.47 -18.88
CA GLN A 283 -14.21 -8.44 -19.76
C GLN A 283 -15.65 -8.80 -19.34
N SER A 284 -16.03 -8.63 -18.07
CA SER A 284 -17.33 -9.09 -17.53
C SER A 284 -18.48 -8.09 -17.70
N TRP A 285 -18.29 -6.97 -18.40
CA TRP A 285 -19.36 -6.01 -18.65
C TRP A 285 -20.29 -6.52 -19.76
N LYS A 286 -21.56 -6.77 -19.41
CA LYS A 286 -22.65 -6.82 -20.38
C LYS A 286 -23.26 -5.42 -20.49
N PRO A 287 -23.52 -4.91 -21.71
CA PRO A 287 -24.25 -3.67 -21.87
C PRO A 287 -25.60 -3.77 -21.16
N ASP A 288 -25.89 -2.79 -20.31
CA ASP A 288 -27.26 -2.56 -19.87
C ASP A 288 -28.04 -2.01 -21.08
N PRO A 289 -29.03 -2.75 -21.61
CA PRO A 289 -29.78 -2.33 -22.80
C PRO A 289 -30.63 -1.07 -22.55
N HIS A 290 -30.70 -0.58 -21.30
CA HIS A 290 -31.45 0.61 -20.92
C HIS A 290 -30.57 1.80 -20.51
N SER A 291 -29.24 1.68 -20.58
CA SER A 291 -28.35 2.83 -20.35
C SER A 291 -28.31 3.71 -21.60
N THR A 292 -29.30 4.58 -21.76
CA THR A 292 -29.15 5.75 -22.62
C THR A 292 -28.05 6.62 -22.03
N ALA A 293 -26.90 6.63 -22.68
CA ALA A 293 -25.86 7.63 -22.47
C ALA A 293 -26.51 9.01 -22.37
N ILE A 294 -26.16 9.77 -21.34
CA ILE A 294 -26.57 11.17 -21.19
C ILE A 294 -26.08 11.89 -22.45
N GLN A 295 -26.98 12.14 -23.40
CA GLN A 295 -26.76 13.13 -24.44
C GLN A 295 -26.83 14.48 -23.73
N LEU A 296 -25.66 15.05 -23.45
CA LEU A 296 -25.57 16.44 -23.02
C LEU A 296 -26.15 17.30 -24.13
N ASP A 297 -27.24 18.00 -23.82
CA ASP A 297 -27.86 18.97 -24.71
C ASP A 297 -26.83 20.07 -25.05
N PRO A 298 -26.45 20.24 -26.33
CA PRO A 298 -25.47 21.23 -26.74
C PRO A 298 -25.90 22.68 -26.46
N ASN A 299 -27.15 22.92 -26.06
CA ASN A 299 -27.68 24.24 -25.72
C ASN A 299 -27.96 24.46 -24.23
N ALA A 300 -27.57 23.52 -23.35
CA ALA A 300 -27.75 23.70 -21.91
C ALA A 300 -26.84 24.82 -21.39
N ASP A 301 -27.44 25.86 -20.79
CA ASP A 301 -26.73 26.94 -20.12
C ASP A 301 -26.23 26.45 -18.75
N TRP A 302 -24.90 26.35 -18.62
CA TRP A 302 -24.20 25.87 -17.43
C TRP A 302 -23.70 27.00 -16.53
N SER A 303 -24.13 28.24 -16.78
CA SER A 303 -23.73 29.42 -16.00
C SER A 303 -24.09 29.34 -14.51
N HIS A 304 -24.97 28.43 -14.11
CA HIS A 304 -25.37 28.21 -12.70
C HIS A 304 -24.43 27.29 -11.89
N LEU A 305 -23.41 26.69 -12.51
CA LEU A 305 -22.44 25.81 -11.83
C LEU A 305 -21.16 26.53 -11.37
N LEU A 306 -21.10 27.85 -11.57
CA LEU A 306 -20.01 28.71 -11.10
C LEU A 306 -20.56 29.73 -10.10
N ASP A 307 -20.95 29.24 -8.92
CA ASP A 307 -20.96 29.98 -7.66
C ASP A 307 -20.30 29.11 -6.56
#